data_AF-A0A3M1V5S0-F1
#
_entry.id   AF-A0A3M1V5S0-F1
#
_cell.length_a   1.000
_cell.length_b   1.000
_cell.length_c   1.000
_cell.angle_alpha   90.00
_cell.angle_beta   90.00
_cell.angle_gamma   90.00
#
_symmetry.space_group_name_H-M   'P 1'
#
loop_
_entity.id
_entity.type
_entity.pdbx_description
1 polymer ?
#
loop_
_entity_poly.entity_id
_entity_poly.type
_entity_poly.pdbx_seq_one_letter_code
_entity_poly.pdbx_strand_id
1 'polypeptide(L)'
;MEQMLMLAAGWLDTAVNLLWVAVGLGLVIFFHELGHFAVAKKCGVAVERFSIGFGPVLWSFKRGETEYAISLIPFGGYVKMLGQDDLDPSQLTSEEIAADPRSYSAKSVWARMAIISAGVVMNIVTGLLFFSVAFALGVEDAPATVGLAQPGMPAWVAGLKPGDRITRINDRRIRTFSDLKRAVALTRGPLRIEGIKADGRTTFEITLQPDESGRVRMIGVAPPYSLRLVPAEAPLPHVIPDTPAAAATPPLRPGDRIIEVDGRRVEDYAQFQRILARRRAEPLVLTVERIEEGEIARVTTTVGPNRFRTLGIRTDIEPIVAIQQGSPAEKAGLRVGDKIASINGRDVGKDIDPVALPFVLAELHDQDVSIEVLRETETGTTETVPLTVRPVDEAGWTEIPAFPNTPLSVPAIGIAYHLTTQILSVDEKGPAARAGIEPGDRLRRISFLR
;
A
#
# COMPACT_ATOMS: atom_id res chain seq x y z
N MET A 1 37.42 -0.22 6.85
CA MET A 1 37.37 -0.51 5.40
C MET A 1 35.93 -0.61 4.92
N GLU A 2 35.07 -1.43 5.54
CA GLU A 2 33.63 -1.53 5.21
C GLU A 2 32.85 -0.21 5.34
N GLN A 3 33.04 0.57 6.41
CA GLN A 3 32.36 1.87 6.54
C GLN A 3 32.77 2.88 5.45
N MET A 4 34.03 2.83 4.99
CA MET A 4 34.53 3.70 3.93
C MET A 4 33.99 3.27 2.56
N LEU A 5 33.82 1.96 2.34
CA LEU A 5 33.18 1.39 1.15
C LEU A 5 31.67 1.69 1.11
N MET A 6 30.96 1.61 2.24
CA MET A 6 29.54 2.00 2.31
C MET A 6 29.32 3.50 2.05
N LEU A 7 30.18 4.36 2.62
CA LEU A 7 30.12 5.80 2.36
C LEU A 7 30.39 6.10 0.89
N ALA A 8 31.40 5.47 0.28
CA ALA A 8 31.72 5.65 -1.13
C ALA A 8 30.59 5.15 -2.06
N ALA A 9 29.92 4.05 -1.72
CA ALA A 9 28.75 3.56 -2.45
C ALA A 9 27.58 4.55 -2.39
N GLY A 10 27.29 5.13 -1.22
CA GLY A 10 26.26 6.17 -1.09
C GLY A 10 26.55 7.45 -1.89
N TRP A 11 27.82 7.87 -1.97
CA TRP A 11 28.23 8.99 -2.83
C TRP A 11 28.09 8.68 -4.32
N LEU A 12 28.39 7.44 -4.73
CA LEU A 12 28.23 6.99 -6.11
C LEU A 12 26.75 6.98 -6.51
N ASP A 13 25.87 6.41 -5.69
CA ASP A 13 24.43 6.40 -5.96
C ASP A 13 23.86 7.82 -6.04
N THR A 14 24.32 8.70 -5.15
CA THR A 14 23.94 10.12 -5.19
C THR A 14 24.41 10.78 -6.48
N ALA A 15 25.65 10.53 -6.92
CA ALA A 15 26.19 11.06 -8.17
C ALA A 15 25.44 10.52 -9.40
N VAL A 16 25.10 9.23 -9.41
CA VAL A 16 24.30 8.60 -10.47
C VAL A 16 22.90 9.20 -10.52
N ASN A 17 22.26 9.43 -9.37
CA ASN A 17 20.94 10.07 -9.32
C ASN A 17 21.00 11.52 -9.81
N LEU A 18 22.03 12.29 -9.42
CA LEU A 18 22.25 13.64 -9.92
C LEU A 18 22.48 13.64 -11.44
N LEU A 19 23.20 12.66 -11.97
CA LEU A 19 23.39 12.48 -13.41
C LEU A 19 22.06 12.16 -14.10
N TRP A 20 21.21 11.29 -13.54
CA TRP A 20 19.89 11.02 -14.09
C TRP A 20 18.98 12.24 -14.12
N VAL A 21 19.00 13.04 -13.05
CA VAL A 21 18.29 14.32 -13.00
C VAL A 21 18.83 15.28 -14.06
N ALA A 22 20.16 15.36 -14.22
CA ALA A 22 20.82 16.17 -15.24
C ALA A 22 20.36 15.79 -16.65
N VAL A 23 20.37 14.48 -16.94
CA VAL A 23 19.94 13.93 -18.23
C VAL A 23 18.46 14.21 -18.47
N GLY A 24 17.61 13.99 -17.47
CA GLY A 24 16.17 14.25 -17.58
C GLY A 24 15.86 15.72 -17.85
N LEU A 25 16.49 16.64 -17.10
CA LEU A 25 16.35 18.08 -17.28
C LEU A 25 16.89 18.53 -18.64
N GLY A 26 18.07 18.04 -19.03
CA GLY A 26 18.68 18.32 -20.33
C GLY A 26 17.80 17.86 -21.50
N LEU A 27 17.14 16.71 -21.37
CA LEU A 27 16.24 16.18 -22.39
C LEU A 27 14.98 17.06 -22.54
N VAL A 28 14.37 17.49 -21.42
CA VAL A 28 13.20 18.39 -21.44
C VAL A 28 13.57 19.73 -22.07
N ILE A 29 14.70 20.33 -21.69
CA ILE A 29 15.15 21.60 -22.28
C ILE A 29 15.51 21.41 -23.76
N PHE A 30 16.13 20.30 -24.16
CA PHE A 30 16.40 20.01 -25.56
C PHE A 30 15.12 20.04 -26.41
N PHE A 31 14.05 19.37 -25.97
CA PHE A 31 12.77 19.39 -26.68
C PHE A 31 12.10 20.78 -26.66
N HIS A 32 12.29 21.55 -25.59
CA HIS A 32 11.87 22.95 -25.50
C HIS A 32 12.53 23.82 -26.59
N GLU A 33 13.86 23.79 -26.64
CA GLU A 33 14.65 24.54 -27.63
C GLU A 33 14.34 24.06 -29.05
N LEU A 34 14.13 22.76 -29.24
CA LEU A 34 13.74 22.19 -30.53
C LEU A 34 12.39 22.78 -31.01
N GLY A 35 11.48 23.07 -30.10
CA GLY A 35 10.21 23.75 -30.40
C GLY A 35 10.43 25.14 -30.97
N HIS A 36 11.18 25.98 -30.26
CA HIS A 36 11.55 27.31 -30.71
C HIS A 36 12.24 27.25 -32.09
N PHE A 37 13.24 26.36 -32.23
CA PHE A 37 13.99 26.16 -33.46
C PHE A 37 13.09 25.78 -34.65
N ALA A 38 12.24 24.76 -34.46
CA ALA A 38 11.40 24.23 -35.53
C ALA A 38 10.40 25.27 -36.04
N VAL A 39 9.77 26.02 -35.13
CA VAL A 39 8.80 27.06 -35.48
C VAL A 39 9.51 28.28 -36.07
N ALA A 40 10.68 28.69 -35.54
CA ALA A 40 11.48 29.78 -36.10
C ALA A 40 11.87 29.51 -37.56
N LYS A 41 12.41 28.30 -37.84
CA LYS A 41 12.73 27.88 -39.21
C LYS A 41 11.49 27.85 -40.11
N LYS A 42 10.35 27.37 -39.62
CA LYS A 42 9.08 27.33 -40.37
C LYS A 42 8.54 28.74 -40.68
N CYS A 43 8.74 29.70 -39.78
CA CYS A 43 8.40 31.12 -39.97
C CYS A 43 9.43 31.88 -40.82
N GLY A 44 10.47 31.19 -41.33
CA GLY A 44 11.53 31.80 -42.13
C GLY A 44 12.39 32.77 -41.34
N VAL A 45 12.58 32.52 -40.04
CA VAL A 45 13.56 33.21 -39.20
C VAL A 45 14.92 32.53 -39.35
N ALA A 46 15.97 33.30 -39.58
CA ALA A 46 17.33 32.77 -39.63
C ALA A 46 17.77 32.38 -38.21
N VAL A 47 18.23 31.15 -38.06
CA VAL A 47 18.79 30.65 -36.79
C VAL A 47 20.29 30.48 -36.96
N GLU A 48 21.07 31.24 -36.19
CA GLU A 48 22.53 31.23 -36.25
C GLU A 48 23.09 29.98 -35.57
N ARG A 49 22.53 29.62 -34.41
CA ARG A 49 23.01 28.48 -33.63
C ARG A 49 21.88 27.76 -32.90
N PHE A 50 21.93 26.44 -32.94
CA PHE A 50 21.16 25.55 -32.08
C PHE A 50 22.15 24.78 -31.21
N SER A 51 22.19 25.06 -29.91
CA SER A 51 23.16 24.47 -28.99
C SER A 51 22.48 23.58 -27.97
N ILE A 52 23.01 22.37 -27.80
CA ILE A 52 22.69 21.48 -26.68
C ILE A 52 23.78 21.70 -25.63
N GLY A 53 23.39 22.22 -24.48
CA GLY A 53 24.26 22.61 -23.38
C GLY A 53 24.81 24.04 -23.49
N PHE A 54 25.56 24.42 -22.47
CA PHE A 54 26.20 25.73 -22.30
C PHE A 54 27.73 25.62 -22.17
N GLY A 55 28.41 26.76 -22.29
CA GLY A 55 29.86 26.84 -22.13
C GLY A 55 30.64 26.41 -23.39
N PRO A 56 31.91 26.00 -23.24
CA PRO A 56 32.77 25.64 -24.36
C PRO A 56 32.13 24.57 -25.25
N VAL A 57 32.14 24.84 -26.57
CA VAL A 57 31.64 23.90 -27.57
C VAL A 57 32.61 22.73 -27.66
N LEU A 58 32.13 21.53 -27.35
CA LEU A 58 32.89 20.29 -27.50
C LEU A 58 32.93 19.85 -28.95
N TRP A 59 31.81 20.01 -29.64
CA TRP A 59 31.65 19.65 -31.04
C TRP A 59 30.58 20.50 -31.70
N SER A 60 30.85 21.00 -32.90
CA SER A 60 29.83 21.63 -33.73
C SER A 60 30.00 21.29 -35.20
N PHE A 61 28.90 21.38 -35.93
CA PHE A 61 28.90 21.33 -37.38
C PHE A 61 27.89 22.33 -37.94
N LYS A 62 28.18 22.88 -39.11
CA LYS A 62 27.30 23.84 -39.78
C LYS A 62 26.51 23.13 -40.87
N ARG A 63 25.18 23.24 -40.83
CA ARG A 63 24.30 22.77 -41.90
C ARG A 63 23.40 23.91 -42.35
N GLY A 64 23.67 24.40 -43.56
CA GLY A 64 23.07 25.63 -44.08
C GLY A 64 23.61 26.85 -43.33
N GLU A 65 22.72 27.70 -42.83
CA GLU A 65 23.07 28.89 -42.04
C GLU A 65 23.21 28.60 -40.53
N THR A 66 22.71 27.45 -40.05
CA THR A 66 22.66 27.11 -38.63
C THR A 66 23.85 26.26 -38.22
N GLU A 67 24.53 26.69 -37.15
CA GLU A 67 25.51 25.90 -36.42
C GLU A 67 24.80 25.02 -35.39
N TYR A 68 25.01 23.71 -35.45
CA TYR A 68 24.53 22.76 -34.45
C TYR A 68 25.70 22.43 -33.52
N ALA A 69 25.56 22.74 -32.24
CA ALA A 69 26.64 22.63 -31.26
C ALA A 69 26.24 21.74 -30.07
N ILE A 70 27.22 21.00 -29.55
CA ILE A 70 27.15 20.29 -28.28
C ILE A 70 28.21 20.91 -27.37
N SER A 71 27.78 21.48 -26.25
CA SER A 71 28.64 22.16 -25.29
C SER A 71 28.86 21.33 -24.02
N LEU A 72 29.92 21.67 -23.27
CA LEU A 72 30.41 20.91 -22.13
C LEU A 72 29.37 20.73 -21.01
N ILE A 73 28.56 21.76 -20.75
CA ILE A 73 27.59 21.75 -19.64
C ILE A 73 26.24 21.25 -20.18
N PRO A 74 25.78 20.03 -19.86
CA PRO A 74 24.60 19.42 -20.48
C PRO A 74 23.26 19.93 -19.91
N PHE A 75 23.28 20.88 -18.98
CA PHE A 75 22.10 21.38 -18.25
C PHE A 75 21.30 22.43 -19.02
N GLY A 76 20.98 22.16 -20.28
CA GLY A 76 20.08 22.99 -21.07
C GLY A 76 20.51 23.13 -22.53
N GLY A 77 20.24 24.29 -23.12
CA GLY A 77 20.54 24.61 -24.51
C GLY A 77 20.00 25.99 -24.84
N TYR A 78 20.25 26.45 -26.06
CA TYR A 78 19.68 27.71 -26.54
C TYR A 78 19.55 27.73 -28.06
N VAL A 79 18.57 28.49 -28.54
CA VAL A 79 18.38 28.80 -29.95
C VAL A 79 18.72 30.27 -30.20
N LYS A 80 19.86 30.53 -30.84
CA LYS A 80 20.23 31.89 -31.23
C LYS A 80 19.58 32.27 -32.55
N MET A 81 18.56 33.12 -32.50
CA MET A 81 17.83 33.61 -33.67
C MET A 81 18.36 34.97 -34.12
N LEU A 82 18.38 35.20 -35.43
CA LEU A 82 18.74 36.50 -35.98
C LEU A 82 17.74 37.55 -35.47
N GLY A 83 18.23 38.61 -34.84
CA GLY A 83 17.39 39.69 -34.33
C GLY A 83 16.72 39.44 -32.97
N GLN A 84 17.15 38.41 -32.23
CA GLN A 84 16.80 38.16 -30.83
C GLN A 84 18.05 37.66 -30.10
N ASP A 85 18.56 38.45 -29.14
CA ASP A 85 19.64 38.02 -28.25
C ASP A 85 19.06 37.77 -26.85
N ASP A 86 18.89 36.50 -26.50
CA ASP A 86 18.33 36.08 -25.21
C ASP A 86 19.30 36.26 -24.04
N LEU A 87 20.61 36.46 -24.32
CA LEU A 87 21.65 36.64 -23.30
C LEU A 87 21.83 38.11 -22.90
N ASP A 88 21.45 39.05 -23.77
CA ASP A 88 21.51 40.49 -23.49
C ASP A 88 20.28 41.21 -24.09
N PRO A 89 19.14 41.22 -23.38
CA PRO A 89 17.90 41.87 -23.83
C PRO A 89 18.02 43.39 -24.02
N SER A 90 19.13 43.98 -23.56
CA SER A 90 19.40 45.43 -23.62
C SER A 90 20.14 45.85 -24.88
N GLN A 91 20.69 44.91 -25.65
CA GLN A 91 21.23 45.22 -26.97
C GLN A 91 20.08 45.40 -27.96
N LEU A 92 19.80 46.66 -28.27
CA LEU A 92 19.02 47.01 -29.44
C LEU A 92 19.68 46.36 -30.65
N THR A 93 18.94 45.48 -31.33
CA THR A 93 19.35 44.96 -32.63
C THR A 93 19.67 46.16 -33.53
N SER A 94 20.84 46.15 -34.17
CA SER A 94 21.19 47.19 -35.12
C SER A 94 20.06 47.35 -36.15
N GLU A 95 19.76 48.58 -36.58
CA GLU A 95 18.64 48.86 -37.49
C GLU A 95 18.67 47.98 -38.76
N GLU A 96 19.88 47.61 -39.23
CA GLU A 96 20.10 46.66 -40.32
C GLU A 96 19.61 45.23 -40.02
N ILE A 97 19.83 44.73 -38.80
CA ILE A 97 19.36 43.41 -38.36
C ILE A 97 17.85 43.43 -38.12
N ALA A 98 17.29 44.55 -37.63
CA ALA A 98 15.85 44.71 -37.49
C ALA A 98 15.14 44.81 -38.85
N ALA A 99 15.82 45.32 -39.88
CA ALA A 99 15.30 45.45 -41.24
C ALA A 99 15.38 44.15 -42.08
N ASP A 100 16.17 43.14 -41.67
CA ASP A 100 16.21 41.85 -42.38
C ASP A 100 14.86 41.13 -42.27
N PRO A 101 14.17 40.80 -43.37
CA PRO A 101 12.90 40.07 -43.35
C PRO A 101 12.96 38.69 -42.67
N ARG A 102 14.16 38.12 -42.50
CA ARG A 102 14.44 36.86 -41.79
C ARG A 102 14.82 37.07 -40.32
N SER A 103 14.84 38.30 -39.84
CA SER A 103 14.98 38.65 -38.43
C SER A 103 13.71 38.29 -37.66
N TYR A 104 13.86 37.80 -36.43
CA TYR A 104 12.75 37.56 -35.51
C TYR A 104 11.93 38.83 -35.29
N SER A 105 12.59 39.97 -35.08
CA SER A 105 11.96 41.25 -34.80
C SER A 105 11.15 41.81 -35.98
N ALA A 106 11.50 41.42 -37.22
CA ALA A 106 10.78 41.80 -38.44
C ALA A 106 9.52 40.96 -38.70
N LYS A 107 9.31 39.84 -37.98
CA LYS A 107 8.12 38.99 -38.17
C LYS A 107 6.87 39.59 -37.52
N SER A 108 5.71 39.16 -38.02
CA SER A 108 4.42 39.53 -37.43
C SER A 108 4.32 39.09 -35.96
N VAL A 109 3.51 39.80 -35.17
CA VAL A 109 3.27 39.48 -33.75
C VAL A 109 2.86 38.01 -33.57
N TRP A 110 1.98 37.49 -34.45
CA TRP A 110 1.54 36.10 -34.39
C TRP A 110 2.66 35.09 -34.62
N ALA A 111 3.57 35.36 -35.57
CA ALA A 111 4.71 34.48 -35.82
C ALA A 111 5.65 34.47 -34.61
N ARG A 112 5.94 35.64 -34.03
CA ARG A 112 6.75 35.77 -32.81
C ARG A 112 6.13 35.05 -31.61
N MET A 113 4.83 35.25 -31.38
CA MET A 113 4.08 34.54 -30.34
C MET A 113 4.09 33.02 -30.54
N ALA A 114 3.96 32.55 -31.78
CA ALA A 114 4.05 31.12 -32.09
C ALA A 114 5.44 30.56 -31.79
N ILE A 115 6.50 31.29 -32.15
CA ILE A 115 7.89 30.90 -31.86
C ILE A 115 8.13 30.83 -30.35
N ILE A 116 7.76 31.86 -29.57
CA ILE A 116 7.95 31.84 -28.10
C ILE A 116 7.09 30.75 -27.45
N SER A 117 5.86 30.54 -27.91
CA SER A 117 4.99 29.52 -27.31
C SER A 117 5.41 28.10 -27.67
N ALA A 118 6.18 27.92 -28.75
CA ALA A 118 6.57 26.62 -29.27
C ALA A 118 7.34 25.78 -28.25
N GLY A 119 8.23 26.39 -27.46
CA GLY A 119 8.97 25.66 -26.42
C GLY A 119 8.04 25.09 -25.35
N VAL A 120 7.09 25.88 -24.85
CA VAL A 120 6.11 25.44 -23.85
C VAL A 120 5.21 24.34 -24.41
N VAL A 121 4.69 24.52 -25.62
CA VAL A 121 3.85 23.53 -26.30
C VAL A 121 4.61 22.23 -26.52
N MET A 122 5.88 22.30 -26.94
CA MET A 122 6.71 21.10 -27.09
C MET A 122 6.94 20.38 -25.78
N ASN A 123 7.10 21.07 -24.65
CA ASN A 123 7.18 20.39 -23.35
C ASN A 123 5.90 19.67 -22.96
N ILE A 124 4.73 20.22 -23.29
CA ILE A 124 3.44 19.54 -23.07
C ILE A 124 3.37 18.27 -23.92
N VAL A 125 3.74 18.35 -25.20
CA VAL A 125 3.75 17.20 -26.12
C VAL A 125 4.75 16.13 -25.68
N THR A 126 5.97 16.54 -25.32
CA THR A 126 7.03 15.65 -24.81
C THR A 126 6.60 15.00 -23.49
N GLY A 127 5.98 15.75 -22.59
CA GLY A 127 5.42 15.21 -21.34
C GLY A 127 4.36 14.15 -21.62
N LEU A 128 3.41 14.42 -22.53
CA LEU A 128 2.41 13.44 -22.94
C LEU A 128 3.06 12.18 -23.52
N LEU A 129 4.08 12.32 -24.37
CA LEU A 129 4.82 11.20 -24.95
C LEU A 129 5.52 10.38 -23.87
N PHE A 130 6.27 11.02 -22.96
CA PHE A 130 7.00 10.34 -21.89
C PHE A 130 6.07 9.64 -20.92
N PHE A 131 4.96 10.26 -20.53
CA PHE A 131 3.94 9.59 -19.73
C PHE A 131 3.32 8.42 -20.49
N SER A 132 3.00 8.58 -21.77
CA SER A 132 2.44 7.50 -22.58
C SER A 132 3.37 6.30 -22.65
N VAL A 133 4.67 6.52 -22.88
CA VAL A 133 5.70 5.47 -22.89
C VAL A 133 5.84 4.85 -21.49
N ALA A 134 5.91 5.65 -20.44
CA ALA A 134 6.05 5.16 -19.07
C ALA A 134 4.85 4.28 -18.65
N PHE A 135 3.62 4.71 -18.95
CA PHE A 135 2.43 3.89 -18.69
C PHE A 135 2.32 2.68 -19.62
N ALA A 136 2.85 2.75 -20.85
CA ALA A 136 2.91 1.61 -21.77
C ALA A 136 3.91 0.53 -21.30
N LEU A 137 5.02 0.93 -20.67
CA LEU A 137 5.96 0.00 -20.02
C LEU A 137 5.36 -0.69 -18.79
N GLY A 138 4.27 -0.14 -18.25
CA GLY A 138 3.56 -0.66 -17.09
C GLY A 138 4.01 -0.01 -15.79
N VAL A 139 3.08 0.11 -14.84
CA VAL A 139 3.35 0.59 -13.49
C VAL A 139 2.83 -0.48 -12.52
N GLU A 140 3.66 -0.85 -11.54
CA GLU A 140 3.22 -1.73 -10.46
C GLU A 140 2.14 -1.04 -9.63
N ASP A 141 0.95 -1.64 -9.55
CA ASP A 141 -0.13 -1.18 -8.67
C ASP A 141 -0.68 -2.39 -7.91
N ALA A 142 -1.20 -2.13 -6.71
CA ALA A 142 -1.80 -3.18 -5.90
C ALA A 142 -3.04 -3.71 -6.62
N PRO A 143 -3.22 -5.04 -6.73
CA PRO A 143 -4.42 -5.60 -7.34
C PRO A 143 -5.64 -5.24 -6.50
N ALA A 144 -6.83 -5.26 -7.11
CA ALA A 144 -8.11 -5.07 -6.43
C ALA A 144 -8.52 -6.27 -5.54
N THR A 145 -7.57 -6.81 -4.78
CA THR A 145 -7.74 -7.92 -3.85
C THR A 145 -7.84 -7.38 -2.44
N VAL A 146 -8.70 -7.97 -1.63
CA VAL A 146 -8.80 -7.66 -0.20
C VAL A 146 -7.58 -8.23 0.50
N GLY A 147 -6.73 -7.38 1.06
CA GLY A 147 -5.61 -7.78 1.92
C GLY A 147 -6.00 -7.94 3.38
N LEU A 148 -6.85 -7.03 3.86
CA LEU A 148 -7.44 -7.01 5.19
C LEU A 148 -8.90 -6.57 5.06
N ALA A 149 -9.79 -7.18 5.85
CA ALA A 149 -11.12 -6.65 6.12
C ALA A 149 -11.18 -6.29 7.61
N GLN A 150 -11.45 -5.03 7.93
CA GLN A 150 -11.45 -4.54 9.31
C GLN A 150 -12.72 -5.02 10.04
N PRO A 151 -12.59 -5.73 11.17
CA PRO A 151 -13.71 -6.14 12.00
C PRO A 151 -14.67 -4.98 12.32
N GLY A 152 -15.96 -5.22 12.18
CA GLY A 152 -17.02 -4.22 12.40
C GLY A 152 -17.29 -3.26 11.24
N MET A 153 -16.44 -3.21 10.21
CA MET A 153 -16.66 -2.35 9.03
C MET A 153 -17.55 -3.03 7.99
N PRO A 154 -18.16 -2.25 7.06
CA PRO A 154 -19.14 -2.80 6.11
C PRO A 154 -18.66 -3.99 5.25
N ALA A 155 -17.41 -3.99 4.78
CA ALA A 155 -16.85 -5.11 4.02
C ALA A 155 -16.77 -6.39 4.86
N TRP A 156 -16.32 -6.26 6.11
CA TRP A 156 -16.22 -7.39 7.03
C TRP A 156 -17.60 -7.93 7.39
N VAL A 157 -18.57 -7.06 7.69
CA VAL A 157 -19.97 -7.44 7.96
C VAL A 157 -20.57 -8.18 6.76
N ALA A 158 -20.26 -7.76 5.53
CA ALA A 158 -20.69 -8.45 4.31
C ALA A 158 -19.92 -9.75 4.01
N GLY A 159 -18.99 -10.17 4.88
CA GLY A 159 -18.24 -11.42 4.75
C GLY A 159 -17.13 -11.39 3.69
N LEU A 160 -16.60 -10.21 3.34
CA LEU A 160 -15.38 -10.13 2.54
C LEU A 160 -14.17 -10.59 3.34
N LYS A 161 -13.36 -11.46 2.74
CA LYS A 161 -12.19 -12.05 3.39
C LYS A 161 -10.89 -11.71 2.66
N PRO A 162 -9.74 -11.74 3.36
CA PRO A 162 -8.43 -11.66 2.71
C PRO A 162 -8.31 -12.68 1.56
N GLY A 163 -7.88 -12.21 0.39
CA GLY A 163 -7.77 -12.99 -0.85
C GLY A 163 -8.97 -12.84 -1.78
N ASP A 164 -10.11 -12.30 -1.34
CA ASP A 164 -11.24 -12.00 -2.22
C ASP A 164 -10.83 -10.90 -3.23
N ARG A 165 -11.05 -11.14 -4.52
CA ARG A 165 -10.73 -10.21 -5.59
C ARG A 165 -11.98 -9.50 -6.09
N ILE A 166 -12.01 -8.19 -5.95
CA ILE A 166 -13.10 -7.33 -6.41
C ILE A 166 -12.90 -7.01 -7.89
N THR A 167 -13.86 -7.38 -8.72
CA THR A 167 -13.81 -7.20 -10.17
C THR A 167 -14.67 -6.04 -10.65
N ARG A 168 -15.74 -5.72 -9.93
CA ARG A 168 -16.68 -4.65 -10.28
C ARG A 168 -17.27 -3.99 -9.04
N ILE A 169 -17.47 -2.67 -9.10
CA ILE A 169 -18.25 -1.90 -8.13
C ILE A 169 -19.26 -1.07 -8.91
N ASN A 170 -20.55 -1.31 -8.65
CA ASN A 170 -21.66 -0.79 -9.46
C ASN A 170 -21.39 -1.08 -10.94
N ASP A 171 -21.36 -0.06 -11.79
CA ASP A 171 -21.09 -0.20 -13.23
C ASP A 171 -19.62 -0.07 -13.63
N ARG A 172 -18.71 0.07 -12.65
CA ARG A 172 -17.28 0.30 -12.91
C ARG A 172 -16.48 -0.97 -12.74
N ARG A 173 -15.71 -1.32 -13.77
CA ARG A 173 -14.70 -2.38 -13.68
C ARG A 173 -13.54 -1.90 -12.80
N ILE A 174 -13.13 -2.75 -11.86
CA ILE A 174 -12.06 -2.46 -10.91
C ILE A 174 -10.87 -3.35 -11.27
N ARG A 175 -9.70 -2.75 -11.49
CA ARG A 175 -8.46 -3.49 -11.78
C ARG A 175 -7.45 -3.36 -10.65
N THR A 176 -7.33 -2.16 -10.10
CA THR A 176 -6.38 -1.89 -9.02
C THR A 176 -7.08 -1.52 -7.73
N PHE A 177 -6.37 -1.62 -6.61
CA PHE A 177 -6.87 -1.18 -5.32
C PHE A 177 -7.13 0.35 -5.31
N SER A 178 -6.40 1.10 -6.11
CA SER A 178 -6.64 2.53 -6.31
C SER A 178 -7.99 2.79 -6.99
N ASP A 179 -8.37 1.97 -7.98
CA ASP A 179 -9.71 2.03 -8.59
C ASP A 179 -10.81 1.73 -7.56
N LEU A 180 -10.60 0.72 -6.72
CA LEU A 180 -11.52 0.35 -5.64
C LEU A 180 -11.75 1.53 -4.69
N LYS A 181 -10.67 2.12 -4.16
CA LYS A 181 -10.75 3.27 -3.25
C LYS A 181 -11.52 4.43 -3.87
N ARG A 182 -11.23 4.76 -5.14
CA ARG A 182 -11.93 5.82 -5.88
C ARG A 182 -13.41 5.50 -6.10
N ALA A 183 -13.74 4.26 -6.46
CA ALA A 183 -15.12 3.84 -6.69
C ALA A 183 -15.96 3.92 -5.40
N VAL A 184 -15.41 3.48 -4.27
CA VAL A 184 -16.07 3.59 -2.96
C VAL A 184 -16.24 5.06 -2.56
N ALA A 185 -15.18 5.86 -2.63
CA ALA A 185 -15.21 7.27 -2.23
C ALA A 185 -16.24 8.11 -3.00
N LEU A 186 -16.44 7.80 -4.28
CA LEU A 186 -17.34 8.53 -5.19
C LEU A 186 -18.77 7.98 -5.23
N THR A 187 -19.04 6.84 -4.59
CA THR A 187 -20.39 6.26 -4.55
C THR A 187 -21.30 7.09 -3.64
N ARG A 188 -22.60 7.12 -3.98
CA ARG A 188 -23.67 7.65 -3.14
C ARG A 188 -24.61 6.50 -2.79
N GLY A 189 -24.86 6.27 -1.50
CA GLY A 189 -25.70 5.18 -1.03
C GLY A 189 -25.05 3.80 -1.15
N PRO A 190 -25.85 2.72 -1.21
CA PRO A 190 -25.35 1.36 -1.25
C PRO A 190 -24.50 1.09 -2.49
N LEU A 191 -23.45 0.29 -2.32
CA LEU A 191 -22.60 -0.18 -3.40
C LEU A 191 -22.76 -1.68 -3.62
N ARG A 192 -22.96 -2.03 -4.89
CA ARG A 192 -22.97 -3.42 -5.37
C ARG A 192 -21.54 -3.81 -5.74
N ILE A 193 -20.98 -4.80 -5.06
CA ILE A 193 -19.66 -5.35 -5.33
C ILE A 193 -19.83 -6.73 -5.96
N GLU A 194 -19.11 -6.95 -7.06
CA GLU A 194 -18.92 -8.26 -7.65
C GLU A 194 -17.44 -8.65 -7.57
N GLY A 195 -17.19 -9.94 -7.34
CA GLY A 195 -15.84 -10.44 -7.24
C GLY A 195 -15.73 -11.94 -7.31
N ILE A 196 -14.51 -12.41 -7.08
CA ILE A 196 -14.12 -13.81 -7.04
C ILE A 196 -13.52 -14.06 -5.67
N LYS A 197 -13.96 -15.12 -4.99
CA LYS A 197 -13.43 -15.52 -3.68
C LYS A 197 -11.97 -15.95 -3.79
N ALA A 198 -11.31 -16.04 -2.63
CA ALA A 198 -9.91 -16.47 -2.52
C ALA A 198 -9.59 -17.87 -3.11
N ASP A 199 -10.60 -18.67 -3.49
CA ASP A 199 -10.43 -19.94 -4.20
C ASP A 199 -10.20 -19.77 -5.72
N GLY A 200 -10.33 -18.55 -6.23
CA GLY A 200 -10.15 -18.19 -7.64
C GLY A 200 -11.29 -18.64 -8.57
N ARG A 201 -12.34 -19.27 -8.04
CA ARG A 201 -13.42 -19.89 -8.85
C ARG A 201 -14.81 -19.41 -8.45
N THR A 202 -15.08 -19.27 -7.16
CA THR A 202 -16.40 -18.91 -6.66
C THR A 202 -16.62 -17.42 -6.85
N THR A 203 -17.64 -17.06 -7.62
CA THR A 203 -18.06 -15.66 -7.76
C THR A 203 -18.98 -15.25 -6.61
N PHE A 204 -18.91 -14.00 -6.22
CA PHE A 204 -19.86 -13.43 -5.25
C PHE A 204 -20.40 -12.09 -5.74
N GLU A 205 -21.57 -11.76 -5.24
CA GLU A 205 -22.21 -10.47 -5.37
C GLU A 205 -22.76 -10.06 -4.01
N ILE A 206 -22.39 -8.87 -3.55
CA ILE A 206 -22.85 -8.31 -2.28
C ILE A 206 -23.26 -6.86 -2.46
N THR A 207 -24.23 -6.41 -1.69
CA THR A 207 -24.58 -4.99 -1.58
C THR A 207 -24.33 -4.56 -0.15
N LEU A 208 -23.57 -3.48 0.03
CA LEU A 208 -23.28 -2.93 1.36
C LEU A 208 -23.37 -1.41 1.35
N GLN A 209 -23.62 -0.83 2.51
CA GLN A 209 -23.57 0.62 2.71
C GLN A 209 -22.16 0.98 3.18
N PRO A 210 -21.42 1.84 2.47
CA PRO A 210 -20.14 2.31 2.97
C PRO A 210 -20.32 3.13 4.25
N ASP A 211 -19.31 3.09 5.11
CA ASP A 211 -19.23 3.96 6.26
C ASP A 211 -19.04 5.41 5.79
N GLU A 212 -19.88 6.29 6.31
CA GLU A 212 -19.90 7.73 5.99
C GLU A 212 -19.47 8.60 7.17
N SER A 213 -19.02 8.00 8.28
CA SER A 213 -18.62 8.73 9.49
C SER A 213 -17.36 9.57 9.29
N GLY A 214 -16.47 9.13 8.40
CA GLY A 214 -15.21 9.80 8.09
C GLY A 214 -15.32 10.87 6.99
N ARG A 215 -14.20 11.56 6.72
CA ARG A 215 -14.09 12.53 5.61
C ARG A 215 -14.25 11.89 4.22
N VAL A 216 -13.93 10.61 4.12
CA VAL A 216 -13.98 9.83 2.88
C VAL A 216 -14.76 8.55 3.19
N ARG A 217 -15.71 8.21 2.32
CA ARG A 217 -16.45 6.97 2.42
C ARG A 217 -15.52 5.77 2.33
N MET A 218 -15.74 4.78 3.17
CA MET A 218 -14.93 3.56 3.17
C MET A 218 -15.73 2.32 3.54
N ILE A 219 -15.19 1.17 3.16
CA ILE A 219 -15.78 -0.13 3.46
C ILE A 219 -14.92 -0.94 4.43
N GLY A 220 -13.78 -0.40 4.89
CA GLY A 220 -12.87 -1.06 5.81
C GLY A 220 -12.02 -2.18 5.19
N VAL A 221 -11.51 -1.98 3.97
CA VAL A 221 -10.56 -2.91 3.33
C VAL A 221 -9.19 -2.26 3.12
N ALA A 222 -8.13 -3.06 3.18
CA ALA A 222 -6.75 -2.65 2.89
C ALA A 222 -6.17 -3.45 1.71
N PRO A 223 -5.16 -2.93 0.98
CA PRO A 223 -4.51 -3.67 -0.10
C PRO A 223 -3.76 -4.89 0.44
N PRO A 224 -3.51 -5.92 -0.39
CA PRO A 224 -2.76 -7.09 0.03
C PRO A 224 -1.30 -6.72 0.28
N TYR A 225 -0.69 -7.41 1.24
CA TYR A 225 0.76 -7.38 1.40
C TYR A 225 1.45 -8.13 0.25
N SER A 226 2.72 -7.84 0.05
CA SER A 226 3.56 -8.54 -0.91
C SER A 226 4.20 -9.78 -0.28
N LEU A 227 4.45 -10.81 -1.10
CA LEU A 227 5.34 -11.92 -0.75
C LEU A 227 6.82 -11.54 -0.86
N ARG A 228 7.12 -10.37 -1.46
CA ARG A 228 8.48 -9.81 -1.54
C ARG A 228 8.75 -8.96 -0.30
N LEU A 229 9.82 -9.28 0.40
CA LEU A 229 10.32 -8.49 1.51
C LEU A 229 10.77 -7.11 1.04
N VAL A 230 10.76 -6.16 1.97
CA VAL A 230 11.17 -4.78 1.70
C VAL A 230 12.57 -4.77 1.08
N PRO A 231 12.78 -4.07 -0.05
CA PRO A 231 14.08 -4.02 -0.72
C PRO A 231 15.05 -3.10 0.06
N ALA A 232 16.36 -3.22 -0.22
CA ALA A 232 17.38 -2.55 0.59
C ALA A 232 17.32 -1.01 0.50
N GLU A 233 16.80 -0.49 -0.61
CA GLU A 233 16.70 0.94 -0.91
C GLU A 233 15.50 1.60 -0.20
N ALA A 234 14.58 0.80 0.33
CA ALA A 234 13.41 1.32 1.02
C ALA A 234 13.75 1.72 2.47
N PRO A 235 13.13 2.78 3.02
CA PRO A 235 13.44 3.31 4.35
C PRO A 235 12.87 2.45 5.49
N LEU A 236 12.42 1.23 5.21
CA LEU A 236 11.78 0.33 6.17
C LEU A 236 12.63 -0.95 6.31
N PRO A 237 12.70 -1.54 7.52
CA PRO A 237 13.42 -2.79 7.70
C PRO A 237 12.68 -3.95 7.01
N HIS A 238 13.43 -4.84 6.36
CA HIS A 238 12.90 -6.07 5.75
C HIS A 238 12.51 -7.14 6.78
N VAL A 239 13.14 -7.10 7.96
CA VAL A 239 12.79 -7.90 9.13
C VAL A 239 12.82 -7.02 10.38
N ILE A 240 11.89 -7.26 11.30
CA ILE A 240 11.86 -6.55 12.58
C ILE A 240 12.80 -7.28 13.55
N PRO A 241 13.69 -6.57 14.27
CA PRO A 241 14.54 -7.18 15.30
C PRO A 241 13.74 -8.00 16.32
N ASP A 242 14.37 -9.03 16.90
CA ASP A 242 13.79 -9.92 17.92
C ASP A 242 12.52 -10.69 17.49
N THR A 243 12.25 -10.76 16.19
CA THR A 243 11.19 -11.61 15.63
C THR A 243 11.75 -12.93 15.09
N PRO A 244 10.92 -13.98 14.96
CA PRO A 244 11.36 -15.24 14.35
C PRO A 244 11.89 -15.09 12.92
N ALA A 245 11.40 -14.08 12.17
CA ALA A 245 11.90 -13.78 10.84
C ALA A 245 13.34 -13.24 10.87
N ALA A 246 13.72 -12.45 11.88
CA ALA A 246 15.09 -11.99 12.06
C ALA A 246 16.04 -13.11 12.51
N ALA A 247 15.51 -14.12 13.22
CA ALA A 247 16.26 -15.31 13.64
C ALA A 247 16.26 -16.44 12.58
N ALA A 248 15.75 -16.17 11.38
CA ALA A 248 15.64 -17.17 10.31
C ALA A 248 17.02 -17.71 9.90
N THR A 249 17.09 -19.01 9.60
CA THR A 249 18.36 -19.66 9.20
C THR A 249 18.19 -20.46 7.91
N PRO A 250 18.93 -20.14 6.83
CA PRO A 250 19.78 -18.95 6.64
C PRO A 250 18.99 -17.63 6.72
N PRO A 251 19.62 -16.46 6.99
CA PRO A 251 18.89 -15.20 7.14
C PRO A 251 18.09 -14.82 5.89
N LEU A 252 16.90 -14.27 6.12
CA LEU A 252 16.14 -13.53 5.11
C LEU A 252 16.90 -12.26 4.73
N ARG A 253 16.88 -11.89 3.46
CA ARG A 253 17.55 -10.69 2.92
C ARG A 253 16.55 -9.71 2.33
N PRO A 254 16.92 -8.42 2.21
CA PRO A 254 16.09 -7.45 1.51
C PRO A 254 15.73 -7.93 0.10
N GLY A 255 14.47 -7.75 -0.31
CA GLY A 255 14.00 -8.13 -1.63
C GLY A 255 13.74 -9.63 -1.88
N ASP A 256 14.03 -10.51 -0.92
CA ASP A 256 13.66 -11.93 -1.00
C ASP A 256 12.16 -12.08 -1.27
N ARG A 257 11.78 -12.93 -2.22
CA ARG A 257 10.38 -13.24 -2.52
C ARG A 257 10.03 -14.65 -2.05
N ILE A 258 9.09 -14.76 -1.11
CA ILE A 258 8.57 -16.05 -0.66
C ILE A 258 7.80 -16.70 -1.83
N ILE A 259 8.17 -17.93 -2.19
CA ILE A 259 7.53 -18.69 -3.27
C ILE A 259 6.92 -20.01 -2.78
N GLU A 260 7.46 -20.60 -1.71
CA GLU A 260 6.94 -21.83 -1.11
C GLU A 260 7.00 -21.78 0.41
N VAL A 261 6.09 -22.51 1.04
CA VAL A 261 6.08 -22.81 2.47
C VAL A 261 5.90 -24.31 2.65
N ASP A 262 6.88 -24.96 3.27
CA ASP A 262 6.94 -26.40 3.48
C ASP A 262 6.74 -27.21 2.20
N GLY A 263 7.39 -26.76 1.12
CA GLY A 263 7.33 -27.37 -0.22
C GLY A 263 6.02 -27.14 -0.97
N ARG A 264 5.10 -26.31 -0.44
CA ARG A 264 3.87 -25.92 -1.13
C ARG A 264 4.00 -24.51 -1.68
N ARG A 265 3.75 -24.36 -2.98
CA ARG A 265 3.75 -23.06 -3.66
C ARG A 265 2.71 -22.12 -3.02
N VAL A 266 3.12 -20.87 -2.85
CA VAL A 266 2.28 -19.77 -2.37
C VAL A 266 2.23 -18.70 -3.45
N GLU A 267 1.03 -18.36 -3.91
CA GLU A 267 0.83 -17.42 -5.03
C GLU A 267 0.62 -15.99 -4.56
N ASP A 268 -0.01 -15.83 -3.39
CA ASP A 268 -0.36 -14.54 -2.82
C ASP A 268 -0.18 -14.53 -1.28
N TYR A 269 -0.22 -13.33 -0.71
CA TYR A 269 -0.05 -13.17 0.73
C TYR A 269 -1.24 -13.72 1.54
N ALA A 270 -2.44 -13.78 0.98
CA ALA A 270 -3.59 -14.35 1.69
C ALA A 270 -3.44 -15.86 1.89
N GLN A 271 -2.87 -16.58 0.92
CA GLN A 271 -2.45 -17.97 1.07
C GLN A 271 -1.36 -18.09 2.14
N PHE A 272 -0.33 -17.23 2.11
CA PHE A 272 0.72 -17.22 3.12
C PHE A 272 0.17 -17.03 4.54
N GLN A 273 -0.70 -16.03 4.72
CA GLN A 273 -1.32 -15.69 5.99
C GLN A 273 -2.18 -16.83 6.55
N ARG A 274 -2.92 -17.55 5.70
CA ARG A 274 -3.66 -18.75 6.12
C ARG A 274 -2.75 -19.85 6.64
N ILE A 275 -1.60 -20.08 5.98
CA ILE A 275 -0.61 -21.06 6.43
C ILE A 275 -0.04 -20.64 7.79
N LEU A 276 0.36 -19.37 7.94
CA LEU A 276 0.87 -18.82 9.21
C LEU A 276 -0.15 -19.00 10.36
N ALA A 277 -1.42 -18.71 10.10
CA ALA A 277 -2.46 -18.78 11.12
C ALA A 277 -2.77 -20.22 11.55
N ARG A 278 -2.73 -21.18 10.61
CA ARG A 278 -2.98 -22.61 10.90
C ARG A 278 -1.78 -23.28 11.57
N ARG A 279 -0.55 -22.99 11.14
CA ARG A 279 0.68 -23.60 11.67
C ARG A 279 1.40 -22.72 12.70
N ARG A 280 0.65 -21.93 13.47
CA ARG A 280 1.16 -20.90 14.40
C ARG A 280 2.16 -21.40 15.46
N ALA A 281 2.10 -22.68 15.82
CA ALA A 281 2.93 -23.28 16.87
C ALA A 281 4.19 -23.97 16.31
N GLU A 282 4.32 -24.07 15.00
CA GLU A 282 5.35 -24.86 14.33
C GLU A 282 6.37 -23.96 13.62
N PRO A 283 7.64 -24.36 13.52
CA PRO A 283 8.57 -23.72 12.61
C PRO A 283 8.13 -23.98 11.16
N LEU A 284 8.34 -23.00 10.29
CA LEU A 284 8.02 -23.07 8.87
C LEU A 284 9.29 -23.06 8.02
N VAL A 285 9.32 -23.89 7.00
CA VAL A 285 10.38 -23.89 5.99
C VAL A 285 9.93 -23.03 4.82
N LEU A 286 10.52 -21.84 4.67
CA LEU A 286 10.24 -20.94 3.56
C LEU A 286 11.25 -21.16 2.44
N THR A 287 10.79 -21.28 1.20
CA THR A 287 11.65 -21.15 0.02
C THR A 287 11.46 -19.77 -0.58
N VAL A 288 12.56 -19.04 -0.75
CA VAL A 288 12.59 -17.69 -1.30
C VAL A 288 13.36 -17.63 -2.61
N GLU A 289 12.89 -16.80 -3.53
CA GLU A 289 13.67 -16.32 -4.68
C GLU A 289 14.49 -15.12 -4.24
N ARG A 290 15.79 -15.21 -4.45
CA ARG A 290 16.78 -14.18 -4.11
C ARG A 290 17.59 -13.84 -5.34
N ILE A 291 17.88 -12.55 -5.53
CA ILE A 291 18.81 -12.11 -6.56
C ILE A 291 20.21 -12.12 -5.95
N GLU A 292 21.09 -12.98 -6.45
CA GLU A 292 22.51 -13.04 -6.08
C GLU A 292 23.34 -12.87 -7.36
N GLU A 293 24.22 -11.88 -7.40
CA GLU A 293 25.11 -11.60 -8.55
C GLU A 293 24.38 -11.43 -9.90
N GLY A 294 23.11 -11.01 -9.87
CA GLY A 294 22.28 -10.83 -11.07
C GLY A 294 21.51 -12.09 -11.50
N GLU A 295 21.68 -13.21 -10.81
CA GLU A 295 20.94 -14.45 -11.04
C GLU A 295 19.90 -14.70 -9.95
N ILE A 296 18.83 -15.44 -10.30
CA ILE A 296 17.78 -15.82 -9.36
C ILE A 296 18.17 -17.16 -8.71
N ALA A 297 18.52 -17.10 -7.43
CA ALA A 297 18.77 -18.27 -6.59
C ALA A 297 17.51 -18.64 -5.78
N ARG A 298 17.30 -19.94 -5.53
CA ARG A 298 16.31 -20.43 -4.57
C ARG A 298 17.01 -20.76 -3.27
N VAL A 299 16.59 -20.10 -2.19
CA VAL A 299 17.15 -20.31 -0.85
C VAL A 299 16.06 -20.81 0.07
N THR A 300 16.33 -21.91 0.78
CA THR A 300 15.42 -22.44 1.79
C THR A 300 15.86 -21.97 3.16
N THR A 301 14.97 -21.30 3.88
CA THR A 301 15.18 -20.77 5.23
C THR A 301 14.14 -21.29 6.21
N THR A 302 14.56 -21.58 7.44
CA THR A 302 13.64 -21.98 8.51
C THR A 302 13.32 -20.79 9.40
N VAL A 303 12.04 -20.53 9.59
CA VAL A 303 11.51 -19.46 10.45
C VAL A 303 10.80 -20.10 11.64
N GLY A 304 11.17 -19.70 12.85
CA GLY A 304 10.53 -20.21 14.07
C GLY A 304 9.07 -19.74 14.25
N PRO A 305 8.30 -20.39 15.14
CA PRO A 305 6.93 -19.99 15.42
C PRO A 305 6.87 -18.59 16.06
N ASN A 306 5.89 -17.78 15.65
CA ASN A 306 5.65 -16.46 16.23
C ASN A 306 4.63 -16.56 17.37
N ARG A 307 5.13 -16.55 18.62
CA ARG A 307 4.29 -16.68 19.81
C ARG A 307 3.63 -15.35 20.16
N PHE A 308 2.33 -15.39 20.46
CA PHE A 308 1.59 -14.24 20.99
C PHE A 308 2.08 -13.93 22.41
N ARG A 309 2.66 -12.74 22.61
CA ARG A 309 3.14 -12.29 23.92
C ARG A 309 2.03 -11.51 24.62
N THR A 310 1.69 -11.92 25.83
CA THR A 310 0.68 -11.26 26.66
C THR A 310 1.34 -10.46 27.78
N LEU A 311 0.70 -9.37 28.21
CA LEU A 311 1.10 -8.65 29.43
C LEU A 311 0.77 -9.44 30.72
N GLY A 312 -0.05 -10.49 30.61
CA GLY A 312 -0.53 -11.24 31.78
C GLY A 312 -1.68 -10.54 32.48
N ILE A 313 -2.38 -9.62 31.82
CA ILE A 313 -3.61 -9.00 32.32
C ILE A 313 -4.82 -9.71 31.69
N ARG A 314 -5.89 -9.85 32.47
CA ARG A 314 -7.20 -10.29 31.96
C ARG A 314 -8.24 -9.21 32.18
N THR A 315 -9.11 -9.09 31.21
CA THR A 315 -10.21 -8.12 31.15
C THR A 315 -11.48 -8.87 30.76
N ASP A 316 -12.64 -8.28 31.02
CA ASP A 316 -13.92 -8.83 30.58
C ASP A 316 -14.20 -8.54 29.10
N ILE A 317 -15.12 -9.29 28.51
CA ILE A 317 -15.67 -9.10 27.18
C ILE A 317 -16.79 -8.03 27.19
N GLU A 318 -16.79 -7.13 26.20
CA GLU A 318 -17.91 -6.22 25.94
C GLU A 318 -18.94 -6.87 25.01
N PRO A 319 -20.18 -6.33 24.92
CA PRO A 319 -21.16 -6.80 23.96
C PRO A 319 -20.65 -6.90 22.53
N ILE A 320 -21.18 -7.86 21.78
CA ILE A 320 -20.90 -8.02 20.34
C ILE A 320 -21.27 -6.73 19.63
N VAL A 321 -20.31 -6.15 18.89
CA VAL A 321 -20.52 -4.92 18.13
C VAL A 321 -20.81 -5.16 16.65
N ALA A 322 -20.46 -6.34 16.14
CA ALA A 322 -20.74 -6.70 14.75
C ALA A 322 -20.81 -8.22 14.53
N ILE A 323 -21.61 -8.62 13.54
CA ILE A 323 -21.77 -10.00 13.10
C ILE A 323 -21.68 -10.04 11.57
N GLN A 324 -20.99 -11.02 11.01
CA GLN A 324 -20.90 -11.23 9.57
C GLN A 324 -22.17 -11.90 9.02
N GLN A 325 -22.62 -11.45 7.85
CA GLN A 325 -23.74 -12.05 7.13
C GLN A 325 -23.42 -13.49 6.72
N GLY A 326 -24.39 -14.39 6.92
CA GLY A 326 -24.29 -15.82 6.61
C GLY A 326 -23.37 -16.61 7.55
N SER A 327 -22.82 -15.97 8.59
CA SER A 327 -21.90 -16.61 9.55
C SER A 327 -22.60 -17.61 10.47
N PRO A 328 -21.84 -18.52 11.11
CA PRO A 328 -22.41 -19.41 12.13
C PRO A 328 -23.11 -18.67 13.26
N ALA A 329 -22.59 -17.51 13.67
CA ALA A 329 -23.20 -16.71 14.72
C ALA A 329 -24.57 -16.15 14.31
N GLU A 330 -24.69 -15.58 13.12
CA GLU A 330 -25.97 -15.08 12.62
C GLU A 330 -26.99 -16.21 12.51
N LYS A 331 -26.59 -17.36 11.95
CA LYS A 331 -27.44 -18.55 11.80
C LYS A 331 -27.92 -19.12 13.14
N ALA A 332 -27.08 -19.02 14.17
CA ALA A 332 -27.42 -19.46 15.52
C ALA A 332 -28.30 -18.45 16.28
N GLY A 333 -28.54 -17.26 15.75
CA GLY A 333 -29.39 -16.24 16.37
C GLY A 333 -28.68 -15.34 17.39
N LEU A 334 -27.33 -15.24 17.32
CA LEU A 334 -26.59 -14.20 18.01
C LEU A 334 -26.96 -12.82 17.43
N ARG A 335 -26.96 -11.80 18.29
CA ARG A 335 -27.32 -10.42 17.94
C ARG A 335 -26.21 -9.46 18.36
N VAL A 336 -26.10 -8.36 17.62
CA VAL A 336 -25.34 -7.19 18.09
C VAL A 336 -25.96 -6.72 19.40
N GLY A 337 -25.13 -6.48 20.42
CA GLY A 337 -25.54 -6.17 21.79
C GLY A 337 -25.55 -7.37 22.74
N ASP A 338 -25.46 -8.60 22.25
CA ASP A 338 -25.30 -9.77 23.13
C ASP A 338 -23.91 -9.77 23.78
N LYS A 339 -23.84 -9.98 25.11
CA LYS A 339 -22.57 -10.27 25.80
C LYS A 339 -22.44 -11.78 26.00
N ILE A 340 -21.35 -12.37 25.53
CA ILE A 340 -21.08 -13.79 25.75
C ILE A 340 -20.71 -14.02 27.22
N ALA A 341 -21.52 -14.79 27.93
CA ALA A 341 -21.29 -15.11 29.34
C ALA A 341 -20.50 -16.41 29.51
N SER A 342 -20.88 -17.46 28.78
CA SER A 342 -20.25 -18.77 28.92
C SER A 342 -20.15 -19.53 27.60
N ILE A 343 -19.15 -20.40 27.52
CA ILE A 343 -18.95 -21.33 26.40
C ILE A 343 -18.71 -22.72 26.96
N ASN A 344 -19.56 -23.67 26.59
CA ASN A 344 -19.58 -25.03 27.15
C ASN A 344 -19.54 -25.03 28.69
N GLY A 345 -20.28 -24.11 29.31
CA GLY A 345 -20.38 -23.95 30.76
C GLY A 345 -19.19 -23.26 31.44
N ARG A 346 -18.17 -22.83 30.69
CA ARG A 346 -17.03 -22.06 31.20
C ARG A 346 -17.25 -20.57 31.04
N ASP A 347 -17.04 -19.79 32.10
CA ASP A 347 -17.23 -18.34 32.12
C ASP A 347 -16.20 -17.63 31.22
N VAL A 348 -16.70 -16.76 30.32
CA VAL A 348 -15.87 -15.88 29.50
C VAL A 348 -15.52 -14.64 30.32
N GLY A 349 -14.23 -14.44 30.57
CA GLY A 349 -13.71 -13.42 31.49
C GLY A 349 -12.96 -14.05 32.67
N LYS A 350 -13.53 -15.08 33.32
CA LYS A 350 -12.88 -15.79 34.43
C LYS A 350 -12.12 -17.03 33.97
N ASP A 351 -12.82 -17.97 33.32
CA ASP A 351 -12.27 -19.28 32.94
C ASP A 351 -11.63 -19.24 31.55
N ILE A 352 -12.18 -18.44 30.65
CA ILE A 352 -11.69 -18.23 29.28
C ILE A 352 -11.26 -16.77 29.15
N ASP A 353 -9.99 -16.55 28.81
CA ASP A 353 -9.50 -15.21 28.48
C ASP A 353 -10.16 -14.72 27.18
N PRO A 354 -10.90 -13.59 27.21
CA PRO A 354 -11.53 -13.05 26.00
C PRO A 354 -10.55 -12.74 24.88
N VAL A 355 -9.28 -12.47 25.14
CA VAL A 355 -8.27 -12.29 24.07
C VAL A 355 -7.99 -13.62 23.33
N ALA A 356 -8.11 -14.75 24.03
CA ALA A 356 -7.85 -16.09 23.50
C ALA A 356 -9.08 -16.72 22.82
N LEU A 357 -10.26 -16.14 22.99
CA LEU A 357 -11.52 -16.68 22.48
C LEU A 357 -11.49 -17.01 20.97
N PRO A 358 -10.84 -16.23 20.08
CA PRO A 358 -10.75 -16.60 18.67
C PRO A 358 -10.04 -17.93 18.43
N PHE A 359 -9.04 -18.28 19.25
CA PHE A 359 -8.37 -19.58 19.19
C PHE A 359 -9.23 -20.70 19.76
N VAL A 360 -9.89 -20.46 20.89
CA VAL A 360 -10.76 -21.45 21.55
C VAL A 360 -11.86 -21.91 20.60
N LEU A 361 -12.56 -20.97 19.93
CA LEU A 361 -13.64 -21.33 19.01
C LEU A 361 -13.12 -21.91 17.68
N ALA A 362 -11.93 -21.53 17.23
CA ALA A 362 -11.30 -22.17 16.08
C ALA A 362 -10.92 -23.65 16.34
N GLU A 363 -10.52 -23.99 17.57
CA GLU A 363 -10.23 -25.38 17.95
C GLU A 363 -11.48 -26.26 18.07
N LEU A 364 -12.65 -25.63 18.26
CA LEU A 364 -13.96 -26.29 18.31
C LEU A 364 -14.68 -26.30 16.95
N HIS A 365 -13.97 -26.08 15.84
CA HIS A 365 -14.58 -26.15 14.51
C HIS A 365 -15.27 -27.50 14.27
N ASP A 366 -16.36 -27.45 13.50
CA ASP A 366 -17.21 -28.60 13.17
C ASP A 366 -17.84 -29.32 14.39
N GLN A 367 -17.80 -28.71 15.57
CA GLN A 367 -18.47 -29.20 16.77
C GLN A 367 -19.59 -28.24 17.17
N ASP A 368 -20.65 -28.79 17.75
CA ASP A 368 -21.73 -27.97 18.29
C ASP A 368 -21.29 -27.42 19.66
N VAL A 369 -21.22 -26.10 19.76
CA VAL A 369 -20.73 -25.37 20.93
C VAL A 369 -21.91 -24.68 21.61
N SER A 370 -22.09 -24.94 22.91
CA SER A 370 -23.10 -24.26 23.72
C SER A 370 -22.57 -22.89 24.12
N ILE A 371 -23.30 -21.83 23.79
CA ILE A 371 -22.98 -20.44 24.15
C ILE A 371 -24.16 -19.86 24.92
N GLU A 372 -23.90 -19.31 26.10
CA GLU A 372 -24.89 -18.52 26.83
C GLU A 372 -24.55 -17.04 26.67
N VAL A 373 -25.55 -16.25 26.28
CA VAL A 373 -25.40 -14.80 26.13
C VAL A 373 -26.33 -14.05 27.06
N LEU A 374 -25.85 -12.92 27.57
CA LEU A 374 -26.68 -11.92 28.22
C LEU A 374 -27.22 -10.98 27.15
N ARG A 375 -28.54 -10.95 27.01
CA ARG A 375 -29.26 -10.14 26.03
C ARG A 375 -30.12 -9.11 26.74
N GLU A 376 -30.00 -7.85 26.32
CA GLU A 376 -30.91 -6.80 26.78
C GLU A 376 -32.23 -6.90 26.03
N THR A 377 -33.32 -6.97 26.79
CA THR A 377 -34.70 -6.99 26.28
C THR A 377 -35.20 -5.56 26.04
N GLU A 378 -36.29 -5.41 25.28
CA GLU A 378 -36.90 -4.09 25.03
C GLU A 378 -37.30 -3.33 26.31
N THR A 379 -37.51 -4.06 27.40
CA THR A 379 -37.84 -3.50 28.73
C THR A 379 -36.60 -3.06 29.53
N GLY A 380 -35.40 -3.18 28.97
CA GLY A 380 -34.12 -2.85 29.64
C GLY A 380 -33.66 -3.90 30.66
N THR A 381 -34.37 -5.03 30.76
CA THR A 381 -33.95 -6.17 31.60
C THR A 381 -33.00 -7.08 30.83
N THR A 382 -32.02 -7.65 31.51
CA THR A 382 -31.08 -8.61 30.92
C THR A 382 -31.54 -10.05 31.16
N GLU A 383 -31.61 -10.85 30.10
CA GLU A 383 -31.92 -12.27 30.17
C GLU A 383 -30.74 -13.12 29.66
N THR A 384 -30.62 -14.34 30.19
CA THR A 384 -29.65 -15.32 29.68
C THR A 384 -30.30 -16.15 28.59
N VAL A 385 -29.73 -16.11 27.38
CA VAL A 385 -30.22 -16.84 26.21
C VAL A 385 -29.21 -17.94 25.86
N PRO A 386 -29.58 -19.24 25.96
CA PRO A 386 -28.75 -20.33 25.50
C PRO A 386 -28.86 -20.48 23.97
N LEU A 387 -27.72 -20.60 23.32
CA LEU A 387 -27.58 -20.77 21.86
C LEU A 387 -26.61 -21.91 21.56
N THR A 388 -26.77 -22.51 20.38
CA THR A 388 -25.81 -23.51 19.87
C THR A 388 -25.21 -22.98 18.59
N VAL A 389 -23.88 -22.87 18.56
CA VAL A 389 -23.12 -22.39 17.39
C VAL A 389 -22.20 -23.51 16.94
N ARG A 390 -22.08 -23.70 15.63
CA ARG A 390 -21.10 -24.63 15.04
C ARG A 390 -20.00 -23.84 14.32
N PRO A 391 -18.83 -23.63 14.93
CA PRO A 391 -17.76 -22.86 14.32
C PRO A 391 -17.25 -23.51 13.03
N VAL A 392 -16.87 -22.69 12.05
CA VAL A 392 -16.23 -23.17 10.81
C VAL A 392 -14.73 -23.34 11.02
N ASP A 393 -14.10 -24.18 10.18
CA ASP A 393 -12.64 -24.36 10.15
C ASP A 393 -11.93 -23.10 9.57
N GLU A 394 -11.87 -22.06 10.40
CA GLU A 394 -11.12 -20.84 10.17
C GLU A 394 -10.14 -20.61 11.32
N ALA A 395 -8.94 -20.13 10.99
CA ALA A 395 -7.93 -19.88 12.01
C ALA A 395 -8.31 -18.68 12.90
N GLY A 396 -7.97 -18.76 14.19
CA GLY A 396 -8.47 -17.82 15.19
C GLY A 396 -8.06 -16.35 14.99
N TRP A 397 -6.86 -16.06 14.48
CA TRP A 397 -6.38 -14.68 14.30
C TRP A 397 -5.91 -14.44 12.86
N THR A 398 -6.86 -14.44 11.92
CA THR A 398 -6.61 -14.07 10.52
C THR A 398 -6.85 -12.59 10.24
N GLU A 399 -7.59 -11.89 11.11
CA GLU A 399 -7.96 -10.49 10.92
C GLU A 399 -7.27 -9.64 11.99
N ILE A 400 -6.14 -9.03 11.62
CA ILE A 400 -5.31 -8.29 12.57
C ILE A 400 -5.95 -6.91 12.82
N PRO A 401 -6.15 -6.49 14.08
CA PRO A 401 -6.62 -5.15 14.40
C PRO A 401 -5.53 -4.10 14.05
N ALA A 402 -5.57 -3.60 12.82
CA ALA A 402 -4.57 -2.69 12.26
C ALA A 402 -4.82 -1.21 12.60
N PHE A 403 -6.02 -0.87 13.07
CA PHE A 403 -6.44 0.51 13.34
C PHE A 403 -6.88 0.71 14.80
N PRO A 404 -6.74 1.93 15.34
CA PRO A 404 -7.29 2.26 16.65
C PRO A 404 -8.77 1.90 16.75
N ASN A 405 -9.20 1.41 17.91
CA ASN A 405 -10.58 1.02 18.17
C ASN A 405 -11.13 -0.06 17.21
N THR A 406 -10.28 -0.90 16.64
CA THR A 406 -10.75 -2.09 15.91
C THR A 406 -11.19 -3.15 16.92
N PRO A 407 -12.42 -3.67 16.85
CA PRO A 407 -12.85 -4.76 17.72
C PRO A 407 -12.07 -6.04 17.41
N LEU A 408 -11.96 -6.92 18.41
CA LEU A 408 -11.40 -8.25 18.24
C LEU A 408 -12.45 -9.12 17.54
N SER A 409 -12.09 -9.74 16.42
CA SER A 409 -12.97 -10.69 15.73
C SER A 409 -12.74 -12.12 16.17
N VAL A 410 -13.78 -12.93 16.01
CA VAL A 410 -13.76 -14.40 16.12
C VAL A 410 -14.14 -14.97 14.77
N PRO A 411 -13.17 -15.19 13.87
CA PRO A 411 -13.44 -15.59 12.49
C PRO A 411 -14.23 -16.90 12.36
N ALA A 412 -14.02 -17.84 13.28
CA ALA A 412 -14.66 -19.15 13.27
C ALA A 412 -16.19 -19.10 13.42
N ILE A 413 -16.74 -18.03 14.02
CA ILE A 413 -18.20 -17.84 14.12
C ILE A 413 -18.69 -16.53 13.50
N GLY A 414 -17.79 -15.61 13.13
CA GLY A 414 -18.11 -14.37 12.43
C GLY A 414 -18.67 -13.26 13.32
N ILE A 415 -18.13 -13.09 14.53
CA ILE A 415 -18.48 -11.97 15.43
C ILE A 415 -17.29 -11.05 15.70
N ALA A 416 -17.54 -9.84 16.18
CA ALA A 416 -16.52 -8.95 16.72
C ALA A 416 -17.01 -8.24 18.00
N TYR A 417 -16.10 -8.02 18.95
CA TYR A 417 -16.37 -7.37 20.24
C TYR A 417 -15.16 -6.56 20.73
N HIS A 418 -15.39 -5.70 21.73
CA HIS A 418 -14.32 -5.00 22.43
C HIS A 418 -14.01 -5.66 23.77
N LEU A 419 -12.85 -5.32 24.32
CA LEU A 419 -12.45 -5.71 25.66
C LEU A 419 -12.68 -4.55 26.60
N THR A 420 -13.15 -4.86 27.81
CA THR A 420 -13.27 -3.85 28.86
C THR A 420 -11.91 -3.31 29.25
N THR A 421 -11.91 -2.11 29.84
CA THR A 421 -10.68 -1.47 30.32
C THR A 421 -10.34 -1.82 31.77
N GLN A 422 -11.23 -2.52 32.47
CA GLN A 422 -11.02 -2.90 33.87
C GLN A 422 -10.29 -4.25 33.94
N ILE A 423 -9.21 -4.28 34.72
CA ILE A 423 -8.41 -5.48 34.93
C ILE A 423 -9.12 -6.36 35.95
N LEU A 424 -9.51 -7.57 35.54
CA LEU A 424 -10.18 -8.54 36.40
C LEU A 424 -9.18 -9.38 37.18
N SER A 425 -8.06 -9.75 36.55
CA SER A 425 -7.01 -10.55 37.18
C SER A 425 -5.67 -10.33 36.49
N VAL A 426 -4.60 -10.66 37.21
CA VAL A 426 -3.22 -10.59 36.71
C VAL A 426 -2.54 -11.93 36.95
N ASP A 427 -1.79 -12.43 35.97
CA ASP A 427 -0.90 -13.57 36.14
C ASP A 427 0.22 -13.19 37.12
N GLU A 428 0.26 -13.86 38.28
CA GLU A 428 1.22 -13.61 39.36
C GLU A 428 2.68 -13.68 38.90
N LYS A 429 2.97 -14.51 37.89
CA LYS A 429 4.32 -14.66 37.32
C LYS A 429 4.51 -13.85 36.04
N GLY A 430 3.51 -13.09 35.65
CA GLY A 430 3.46 -12.31 34.41
C GLY A 430 4.21 -10.97 34.49
N PRO A 431 4.43 -10.31 33.33
CA PRO A 431 5.01 -8.98 33.26
C PRO A 431 4.20 -7.92 34.03
N ALA A 432 2.87 -7.99 33.99
CA ALA A 432 1.99 -7.03 34.66
C ALA A 432 2.12 -7.08 36.19
N ALA A 433 2.16 -8.28 36.79
CA ALA A 433 2.38 -8.42 38.23
C ALA A 433 3.75 -7.85 38.66
N ARG A 434 4.82 -8.12 37.88
CA ARG A 434 6.14 -7.52 38.12
C ARG A 434 6.17 -6.00 38.00
N ALA A 435 5.26 -5.43 37.22
CA ALA A 435 5.09 -3.99 37.06
C ALA A 435 4.18 -3.37 38.13
N GLY A 436 3.65 -4.16 39.07
CA GLY A 436 2.75 -3.67 40.13
C GLY A 436 1.33 -3.36 39.66
N ILE A 437 0.89 -3.95 38.54
CA ILE A 437 -0.51 -3.84 38.09
C ILE A 437 -1.37 -4.80 38.91
N GLU A 438 -2.50 -4.32 39.41
CA GLU A 438 -3.39 -5.06 40.32
C GLU A 438 -4.79 -5.27 39.74
N PRO A 439 -5.52 -6.32 40.14
CA PRO A 439 -6.95 -6.45 39.87
C PRO A 439 -7.72 -5.21 40.36
N GLY A 440 -8.62 -4.69 39.52
CA GLY A 440 -9.37 -3.46 39.77
C GLY A 440 -8.78 -2.22 39.10
N ASP A 441 -7.52 -2.26 38.66
CA ASP A 441 -6.92 -1.19 37.87
C ASP A 441 -7.65 -0.98 36.54
N ARG A 442 -7.58 0.24 36.01
CA ARG A 442 -8.22 0.62 34.74
C ARG A 442 -7.19 1.08 33.72
N LEU A 443 -7.16 0.39 32.58
CA LEU A 443 -6.36 0.76 31.41
C LEU A 443 -6.89 2.06 30.82
N ARG A 444 -6.08 3.12 30.88
CA ARG A 444 -6.39 4.41 30.24
C ARG A 444 -5.68 4.62 28.91
N ARG A 445 -4.45 4.11 28.80
CA ARG A 445 -3.59 4.29 27.62
C ARG A 445 -2.57 3.18 27.55
N ILE A 446 -2.33 2.67 26.35
CA ILE A 446 -1.21 1.79 26.03
C ILE A 446 -0.30 2.56 25.08
N SER A 447 1.00 2.62 25.41
CA SER A 447 2.02 3.22 24.55
C SER A 447 3.16 2.21 24.42
N PHE A 448 3.51 1.85 23.19
CA PHE A 448 4.70 1.05 22.93
C PHE A 448 5.90 1.98 22.92
N LEU A 449 6.79 1.81 23.90
CA LEU A 449 8.07 2.50 23.93
C LEU A 449 8.99 1.82 22.91
N ARG A 450 9.54 2.61 21.97
CA ARG A 450 10.48 2.12 20.96
C ARG A 450 11.89 2.07 21.52
#